data_AF-A0A060YWY3-F1
#
_entry.id   AF-A0A060YWY3-F1
#
_cell.length_a   1.000
_cell.length_b   1.000
_cell.length_c   1.000
_cell.angle_alpha   90.00
_cell.angle_beta   90.00
_cell.angle_gamma   90.00
#
_symmetry.space_group_name_H-M   'P 1'
#
loop_
_entity.id
_entity.type
_entity.pdbx_description
1 polymer ?
#
loop_
_entity_poly.entity_id
_entity_poly.type
_entity_poly.pdbx_seq_one_letter_code
_entity_poly.pdbx_strand_id
1 'polypeptide(L)'
;MGRFENPQTHSPPIITFGLGIFVQSIKTSLSVSVTPLSSNRTPGDPSKQCSREDGGGWWYNRCHSANPNGRYYWGGTYTRYMAKHGTDDGMVWMNWKGSWYSLKAICMKIRPYFASR
;
A
#
# COMPACT_ATOMS: atom_id res chain seq x y z
N MET A 1 -10.70 -25.66 -30.02
CA MET A 1 -9.37 -25.35 -29.44
C MET A 1 -9.28 -23.83 -29.41
N GLY A 2 -9.24 -23.10 -28.29
CA GLY A 2 -9.18 -23.45 -26.87
C GLY A 2 -10.44 -23.03 -26.10
N ARG A 3 -10.54 -23.53 -24.87
CA ARG A 3 -11.67 -23.34 -23.96
C ARG A 3 -11.66 -21.91 -23.41
N PHE A 4 -12.81 -21.24 -23.42
CA PHE A 4 -13.08 -20.13 -22.52
C PHE A 4 -13.14 -20.70 -21.10
N GLU A 5 -12.09 -20.48 -20.32
CA GLU A 5 -12.12 -20.76 -18.88
C GLU A 5 -12.82 -19.62 -18.15
N ASN A 6 -13.85 -20.00 -17.40
CA ASN A 6 -14.75 -19.17 -16.62
C ASN A 6 -13.97 -18.41 -15.52
N PRO A 7 -14.06 -17.08 -15.41
CA PRO A 7 -13.34 -16.32 -14.40
C PRO A 7 -14.14 -16.28 -13.08
N GLN A 8 -14.39 -17.43 -12.45
CA GLN A 8 -14.84 -17.47 -11.07
C GLN A 8 -14.02 -18.48 -10.26
N THR A 9 -13.76 -18.10 -8.99
CA THR A 9 -13.35 -18.97 -7.86
C THR A 9 -11.88 -19.33 -7.62
N HIS A 10 -10.92 -18.45 -7.94
CA HIS A 10 -9.63 -18.49 -7.24
C HIS A 10 -9.56 -17.32 -6.26
N SER A 11 -9.91 -17.60 -5.00
CA SER A 11 -9.59 -16.78 -3.85
C SER A 11 -8.21 -16.14 -4.05
N PRO A 12 -8.07 -14.81 -3.97
CA PRO A 12 -6.75 -14.20 -4.11
C PRO A 12 -5.84 -14.86 -3.08
N PRO A 13 -4.62 -15.28 -3.45
CA PRO A 13 -3.68 -15.81 -2.48
C PRO A 13 -3.49 -14.73 -1.43
N ILE A 14 -4.06 -14.95 -0.24
CA ILE A 14 -3.77 -14.12 0.93
C ILE A 14 -2.30 -14.42 1.19
N ILE A 15 -1.43 -13.53 0.74
CA ILE A 15 0.00 -13.56 1.07
C ILE A 15 0.03 -13.37 2.58
N THR A 16 -0.01 -14.50 3.28
CA THR A 16 0.03 -14.54 4.73
C THR A 16 1.49 -14.37 5.08
N PHE A 17 1.95 -13.12 5.10
CA PHE A 17 3.15 -12.81 5.84
C PHE A 17 2.96 -13.38 7.24
N GLY A 18 3.87 -14.24 7.71
CA GLY A 18 3.81 -14.75 9.07
C GLY A 18 3.58 -13.57 10.02
N LEU A 19 2.68 -13.72 10.99
CA LEU A 19 2.20 -12.62 11.83
C LEU A 19 3.35 -11.72 12.32
N GLY A 20 4.52 -12.30 12.63
CA GLY A 20 5.73 -11.57 12.99
C GLY A 20 6.38 -10.71 11.88
N ILE A 21 6.46 -11.18 10.64
CA ILE A 21 7.05 -10.43 9.51
C ILE A 21 6.10 -9.30 9.07
N PHE A 22 4.79 -9.58 9.02
CA PHE A 22 3.79 -8.56 8.71
C PHE A 22 3.78 -7.48 9.78
N VAL A 23 3.78 -7.87 11.07
CA VAL A 23 3.82 -6.93 12.20
C VAL A 23 5.14 -6.18 12.24
N GLN A 24 6.29 -6.78 11.92
CA GLN A 24 7.56 -6.05 11.86
C GLN A 24 7.58 -5.06 10.71
N SER A 25 7.11 -5.43 9.52
CA SER A 25 7.10 -4.54 8.35
C SER A 25 6.04 -3.43 8.49
N ILE A 26 4.86 -3.73 9.06
CA ILE A 26 3.89 -2.73 9.51
C ILE A 26 4.52 -1.85 10.59
N LYS A 27 5.18 -2.42 11.61
CA LYS A 27 5.87 -1.62 12.65
C LYS A 27 6.94 -0.74 12.03
N THR A 28 7.68 -1.15 11.02
CA THR A 28 8.63 -0.28 10.32
C THR A 28 7.91 0.78 9.50
N SER A 29 6.80 0.46 8.83
CA SER A 29 6.00 1.45 8.10
C SER A 29 5.23 2.41 9.03
N LEU A 30 4.88 1.99 10.24
CA LEU A 30 4.14 2.77 11.24
C LEU A 30 5.06 3.44 12.27
N SER A 31 6.25 2.91 12.56
CA SER A 31 7.26 3.56 13.41
C SER A 31 7.80 4.83 12.78
N VAL A 32 7.55 5.00 11.48
CA VAL A 32 7.87 6.21 10.72
C VAL A 32 6.80 7.30 10.94
N SER A 33 5.66 7.04 11.61
CA SER A 33 4.50 7.94 11.54
C SER A 33 3.69 8.08 12.83
N VAL A 34 3.92 9.18 13.56
CA VAL A 34 2.84 9.91 14.27
C VAL A 34 2.38 11.08 13.38
N THR A 35 2.26 10.83 12.07
CA THR A 35 1.98 11.87 11.08
C THR A 35 0.49 11.92 10.73
N PRO A 36 -0.02 13.11 10.37
CA PRO A 36 -1.39 13.25 9.91
C PRO A 36 -1.61 12.47 8.61
N LEU A 37 -2.85 11.99 8.40
CA LEU A 37 -3.29 11.20 7.24
C LEU A 37 -3.07 11.90 5.87
N SER A 38 -2.67 13.18 5.88
CA SER A 38 -2.46 14.03 4.72
C SER A 38 -1.17 14.84 4.87
N SER A 39 -0.04 14.19 5.12
CA SER A 39 1.25 14.90 5.19
C SER A 39 1.61 15.51 3.82
N ASN A 40 2.17 16.72 3.84
CA ASN A 40 2.73 17.31 2.63
C ASN A 40 4.11 16.71 2.32
N ARG A 41 4.40 16.55 1.02
CA ARG A 41 5.74 16.26 0.52
C ARG A 41 6.71 17.39 0.82
N THR A 42 6.23 18.63 0.68
CA THR A 42 6.96 19.87 1.00
C THR A 42 6.19 20.64 2.07
N PRO A 43 6.76 20.86 3.27
CA PRO A 43 6.09 21.63 4.32
C PRO A 43 5.75 23.05 3.82
N GLY A 44 4.50 23.48 4.03
CA GLY A 44 4.04 24.83 3.63
C GLY A 44 3.48 24.96 2.21
N ASP A 45 3.61 23.94 1.35
CA ASP A 45 3.01 23.95 0.01
C ASP A 45 1.68 23.14 -0.02
N PRO A 46 0.51 23.80 -0.13
CA PRO A 46 -0.78 23.11 -0.18
C PRO A 46 -1.02 22.35 -1.48
N SER A 47 -0.22 22.55 -2.53
CA SER A 47 -0.31 21.80 -3.79
C SER A 47 0.40 20.45 -3.71
N LYS A 48 1.34 20.27 -2.77
CA LYS A 48 2.20 19.09 -2.62
C LYS A 48 1.76 18.17 -1.48
N GLN A 49 0.51 17.73 -1.55
CA GLN A 49 -0.08 16.81 -0.57
C GLN A 49 0.06 15.36 -1.04
N CYS A 50 0.62 14.48 -0.22
CA CYS A 50 0.83 13.08 -0.61
C CYS A 50 -0.48 12.31 -0.79
N SER A 51 -1.51 12.60 0.01
CA SER A 51 -2.83 11.99 -0.18
C SER A 51 -3.46 12.31 -1.54
N ARG A 52 -3.15 13.49 -2.11
CA ARG A 52 -3.62 13.90 -3.43
C ARG A 52 -2.80 13.26 -4.54
N GLU A 53 -1.48 13.23 -4.40
CA GLU A 53 -0.57 12.65 -5.39
C GLU A 53 -0.71 11.12 -5.45
N ASP A 54 -0.78 10.45 -4.30
CA ASP A 54 -0.74 8.99 -4.18
C ASP A 54 -2.13 8.32 -4.11
N GLY A 55 -3.19 9.12 -4.20
CA GLY A 55 -4.54 8.65 -4.52
C GLY A 55 -5.24 7.85 -3.43
N GLY A 56 -4.86 8.02 -2.16
CA GLY A 56 -5.46 7.31 -1.02
C GLY A 56 -5.21 8.01 0.31
N GLY A 57 -5.93 7.60 1.36
CA GLY A 57 -5.67 8.04 2.74
C GLY A 57 -4.70 7.07 3.43
N TRP A 58 -3.59 7.58 3.97
CA TRP A 58 -2.60 6.76 4.66
C TRP A 58 -1.81 7.59 5.67
N TRP A 59 -1.09 6.96 6.59
CA TRP A 59 -0.16 7.65 7.50
C TRP A 59 1.10 8.08 6.76
N TYR A 60 0.95 9.07 5.88
CA TYR A 60 2.03 9.57 5.05
C TYR A 60 3.09 10.29 5.88
N ASN A 61 4.36 10.11 5.53
CA ASN A 61 5.49 10.87 6.05
C ASN A 61 6.45 11.15 4.90
N ARG A 62 6.38 12.35 4.32
CA ARG A 62 6.98 12.64 2.99
C ARG A 62 6.55 11.58 1.97
N CYS A 63 5.25 11.29 1.98
CA CYS A 63 4.54 10.28 1.21
C CYS A 63 4.67 8.91 1.86
N HIS A 64 5.22 7.86 1.25
CA HIS A 64 5.07 6.53 1.82
C HIS A 64 6.27 5.61 1.67
N SER A 65 6.32 4.59 2.52
CA SER A 65 7.08 3.35 2.26
C SER A 65 6.15 2.16 1.96
N ALA A 66 4.88 2.28 2.32
CA ALA A 66 3.80 1.38 1.94
C ALA A 66 2.54 2.22 1.68
N ASN A 67 1.80 1.88 0.63
CA ASN A 67 0.53 2.52 0.28
C ASN A 67 -0.56 1.46 0.12
N PRO A 68 -1.07 0.91 1.22
CA PRO A 68 -2.05 -0.17 1.17
C PRO A 68 -3.43 0.30 0.67
N ASN A 69 -3.68 1.60 0.69
CA ASN A 69 -4.92 2.23 0.21
C ASN A 69 -4.75 2.90 -1.16
N GLY A 70 -3.63 2.64 -1.85
CA GLY A 70 -3.36 3.20 -3.18
C GLY A 70 -4.22 2.58 -4.29
N ARG A 71 -4.06 3.08 -5.50
CA ARG A 71 -4.77 2.59 -6.68
C ARG A 71 -4.39 1.14 -6.98
N TYR A 72 -5.38 0.34 -7.36
CA TYR A 72 -5.12 -1.00 -7.87
C TYR A 72 -4.69 -0.94 -9.34
N TYR A 73 -3.46 -1.39 -9.63
CA TYR A 73 -3.01 -1.61 -11.01
C TYR A 73 -3.09 -3.08 -11.37
N TRP A 74 -3.92 -3.39 -12.36
CA TRP A 74 -4.05 -4.75 -12.86
C TRP A 74 -2.74 -5.24 -13.47
N GLY A 75 -2.36 -6.48 -13.19
CA GLY A 75 -1.07 -7.05 -13.63
C GLY A 75 0.13 -6.66 -12.76
N GLY A 76 -0.09 -5.83 -11.74
CA GLY A 76 0.90 -5.48 -10.72
C GLY A 76 1.89 -4.42 -11.18
N THR A 77 2.68 -4.67 -12.22
CA THR A 77 3.66 -3.69 -12.70
C THR A 77 2.96 -2.49 -13.33
N TYR A 78 3.33 -1.28 -12.90
CA TYR A 78 2.87 -0.04 -13.48
C TYR A 78 4.04 0.94 -13.62
N THR A 79 3.86 2.00 -14.41
CA THR A 79 4.91 3.00 -14.64
C THR A 79 4.42 4.39 -14.28
N ARG A 80 5.37 5.33 -14.18
CA ARG A 80 5.09 6.75 -13.96
C ARG A 80 4.06 7.34 -14.93
N TYR A 81 4.02 6.85 -16.16
CA TYR A 81 3.10 7.33 -17.20
C TYR A 81 1.66 6.85 -16.99
N MET A 82 1.46 5.80 -16.20
CA MET A 82 0.13 5.27 -15.85
C MET A 82 -0.43 5.95 -14.59
N ALA A 83 0.44 6.53 -13.76
CA ALA A 83 0.07 7.23 -12.54
C ALA A 83 -0.46 8.64 -12.83
N LYS A 84 -1.51 9.04 -12.10
CA LYS A 84 -2.22 10.32 -12.37
C LYS A 84 -1.32 11.54 -12.14
N HIS A 85 -0.46 11.46 -11.12
CA HIS A 85 0.45 12.53 -10.73
C HIS A 85 1.91 12.19 -11.02
N GLY A 86 2.16 11.10 -11.75
CA GLY A 86 3.51 10.60 -11.98
C GLY A 86 4.25 10.19 -10.70
N THR A 87 3.51 9.76 -9.68
CA THR A 87 4.02 9.19 -8.42
C THR A 87 3.71 7.69 -8.35
N ASP A 88 4.19 7.02 -7.32
CA ASP A 88 3.87 5.63 -7.04
C ASP A 88 2.52 5.49 -6.31
N ASP A 89 1.45 5.92 -6.97
CA ASP A 89 0.08 5.97 -6.47
C ASP A 89 -0.64 4.59 -6.40
N GLY A 90 0.10 3.49 -6.48
CA GLY A 90 -0.44 2.14 -6.48
C GLY A 90 -0.56 1.51 -5.08
N MET A 91 -1.18 0.32 -4.99
CA MET A 91 -1.12 -0.52 -3.80
C MET A 91 0.32 -1.04 -3.53
N VAL A 92 1.18 -0.22 -2.95
CA VAL A 92 2.64 -0.42 -2.93
C VAL A 92 3.13 -0.92 -1.58
N TRP A 93 4.18 -1.76 -1.62
CA TRP A 93 5.03 -2.06 -0.47
C TRP A 93 6.50 -2.00 -0.90
N MET A 94 7.15 -0.85 -0.71
CA MET A 94 8.49 -0.57 -1.26
C MET A 94 9.52 -1.59 -0.82
N ASN A 95 9.51 -1.93 0.47
CA ASN A 95 10.45 -2.90 1.06
C ASN A 95 10.31 -4.32 0.52
N TRP A 96 9.28 -4.61 -0.27
CA TRP A 96 9.04 -5.94 -0.83
C TRP A 96 9.14 -6.00 -2.35
N LYS A 97 8.32 -5.21 -3.06
CA LYS A 97 8.24 -5.25 -4.54
C LYS A 97 8.66 -3.93 -5.20
N GLY A 98 9.10 -2.94 -4.42
CA GLY A 98 9.45 -1.62 -4.88
C GLY A 98 8.25 -0.72 -5.16
N SER A 99 8.54 0.51 -5.62
CA SER A 99 7.54 1.56 -5.86
C SER A 99 6.62 1.33 -7.05
N TRP A 100 7.01 0.50 -8.02
CA TRP A 100 6.33 0.41 -9.33
C TRP A 100 5.56 -0.92 -9.49
N TYR A 101 5.16 -1.51 -8.36
CA TYR A 101 4.42 -2.75 -8.31
C TYR A 101 3.23 -2.66 -7.35
N SER A 102 2.03 -2.77 -7.91
CA SER A 102 0.77 -2.83 -7.19
C SER A 102 0.48 -4.27 -6.75
N LEU A 103 0.28 -4.47 -5.46
CA LEU A 103 -0.05 -5.78 -4.91
C LEU A 103 -1.46 -6.19 -5.35
N LYS A 104 -1.64 -7.47 -5.65
CA LYS A 104 -2.95 -8.04 -6.00
C LYS A 104 -3.93 -8.01 -4.82
N ALA A 105 -3.41 -8.12 -3.61
CA ALA A 105 -4.19 -8.10 -2.38
C ALA A 105 -3.34 -7.59 -1.22
N ILE A 106 -3.94 -6.76 -0.37
CA ILE A 106 -3.40 -6.32 0.92
C ILE A 106 -4.53 -6.43 1.94
N CYS A 107 -4.26 -6.97 3.12
CA CYS A 107 -5.23 -7.00 4.20
C CYS A 107 -4.58 -6.62 5.53
N MET A 108 -5.23 -5.77 6.31
CA MET A 108 -4.84 -5.48 7.69
C MET A 108 -5.87 -6.08 8.63
N LYS A 109 -5.38 -6.80 9.65
CA LYS A 109 -6.21 -7.43 10.68
C LYS A 109 -5.63 -7.10 12.04
N ILE A 110 -6.47 -6.64 12.96
CA ILE A 110 -6.11 -6.35 14.34
C ILE A 110 -6.74 -7.43 15.22
N ARG A 111 -6.02 -7.87 16.25
CA ARG A 111 -6.53 -8.76 17.30
C ARG A 111 -6.24 -8.12 18.66
N PRO A 112 -7.20 -8.13 19.61
CA PRO A 112 -6.94 -7.69 20.97
C PRO A 112 -5.77 -8.46 21.59
N TYR A 113 -4.86 -7.72 22.22
CA TYR A 113 -3.78 -8.30 23.02
C TYR A 113 -4.19 -8.26 24.49
N PHE A 114 -4.37 -9.43 25.10
CA PHE A 114 -4.60 -9.55 26.53
C PHE A 114 -3.25 -9.85 27.19
N ALA A 115 -2.67 -8.86 27.85
CA ALA A 115 -1.53 -9.09 28.72
C ALA A 115 -2.01 -9.89 29.93
N SER A 116 -1.60 -11.15 30.07
CA SER A 116 -1.74 -11.88 31.33
C SER A 116 -0.86 -11.17 32.36
N ARG A 117 -1.49 -10.61 33.40
CA ARG A 117 -0.79 -10.08 34.56
C ARG A 117 -0.25 -11.21 35.43
#